data_AF-A0A318SXY9-F1
#
_entry.id   AF-A0A318SXY9-F1
#
_cell.length_a   1.000
_cell.length_b   1.000
_cell.length_c   1.000
_cell.angle_alpha   90.00
_cell.angle_beta   90.00
_cell.angle_gamma   90.00
#
_symmetry.space_group_name_H-M   'P 1'
#
loop_
_entity.id
_entity.type
_entity.pdbx_description
1 polymer ?
#
loop_
_entity_poly.entity_id
_entity_poly.type
_entity_poly.pdbx_seq_one_letter_code
_entity_poly.pdbx_strand_id
1 'polypeptide(L)' 'MWADRLNDRIKTLSQLRDDMQGCIGCGCLSMKDCPLRNPKDVLGKAGAGPILLD' A
#
# COMPACT_ATOMS: atom_id res chain seq x y z
N MET A 1 -7.05 16.26 -18.87
CA MET A 1 -5.89 16.25 -19.79
C MET A 1 -4.86 15.21 -19.33
N TRP A 2 -3.83 14.89 -20.14
CA TRP A 2 -2.79 13.93 -19.74
C TRP A 2 -1.98 14.41 -18.53
N ALA A 3 -1.78 15.74 -18.40
CA ALA A 3 -1.09 16.36 -17.27
C ALA A 3 -1.79 16.10 -15.93
N ASP A 4 -3.13 16.15 -15.90
CA ASP A 4 -3.89 15.88 -14.67
C ASP A 4 -3.69 14.44 -14.19
N ARG A 5 -3.67 13.47 -15.12
CA ARG A 5 -3.40 12.06 -14.80
C ARG A 5 -1.97 11.85 -14.29
N LEU A 6 -1.00 12.60 -14.83
CA LEU A 6 0.38 12.56 -14.34
C LEU A 6 0.46 13.13 -12.92
N ASN A 7 -0.18 14.28 -12.66
CA ASN A 7 -0.19 14.90 -11.34
C ASN A 7 -0.86 14.00 -10.29
N ASP A 8 -1.96 13.33 -10.64
CA ASP A 8 -2.64 12.39 -9.75
C ASP A 8 -1.76 11.19 -9.38
N ARG A 9 -1.01 10.66 -10.36
CA ARG A 9 -0.02 9.60 -10.14
C ARG A 9 1.11 10.06 -9.23
N ILE A 10 1.66 11.25 -9.46
CA ILE A 10 2.73 11.85 -8.63
C ILE A 10 2.25 12.04 -7.19
N LYS A 11 1.05 12.58 -7.01
CA LYS A 11 0.45 12.78 -5.68
C LYS A 11 0.31 11.46 -4.94
N THR A 12 -0.23 10.44 -5.60
CA THR A 12 -0.42 9.10 -5.01
C THR A 12 0.91 8.48 -4.58
N LEU A 13 1.93 8.57 -5.43
CA LEU A 13 3.26 8.02 -5.13
C LEU A 13 3.97 8.79 -4.02
N SER A 14 3.79 10.12 -3.96
CA SER A 14 4.38 10.95 -2.90
C SER A 14 3.77 10.62 -1.54
N GLN A 15 2.44 10.46 -1.47
CA GLN A 15 1.77 10.03 -0.25
C GLN A 15 2.28 8.66 0.22
N LEU A 16 2.38 7.69 -0.69
CA LEU A 16 2.90 6.36 -0.38
C LEU A 16 4.32 6.41 0.21
N ARG A 17 5.19 7.24 -0.36
CA ARG A 17 6.56 7.44 0.15
C ARG A 17 6.55 7.96 1.58
N ASP A 18 5.72 8.97 1.87
CA ASP A 18 5.67 9.60 3.18
C ASP A 18 5.11 8.62 4.23
N ASP A 19 4.10 7.82 3.87
CA ASP A 19 3.56 6.73 4.70
C ASP A 19 4.62 5.64 4.97
N MET A 20 5.45 5.30 3.97
CA MET A 20 6.58 4.37 4.12
C MET A 20 7.66 4.88 5.07
N GLN A 21 7.99 6.17 5.03
CA GLN A 21 8.94 6.76 6.00
C GLN A 21 8.43 6.62 7.43
N GLY A 22 7.13 6.88 7.66
CA GLY A 22 6.50 6.66 8.96
C GLY A 22 6.56 5.20 9.42
N CYS A 23 6.35 4.24 8.52
CA CYS A 23 6.38 2.81 8.86
C CYS A 23 7.80 2.29 9.14
N ILE A 24 8.81 2.73 8.37
CA ILE A 24 10.21 2.39 8.63
C ILE A 24 10.66 3.01 9.97
N GLY A 25 10.25 4.24 10.26
CA GLY A 25 10.56 4.94 11.52
C GLY A 25 9.84 4.37 12.75
N CYS A 26 8.61 3.86 12.60
CA CYS A 26 7.86 3.18 13.68
C CYS A 26 8.50 1.83 14.04
N GLY A 27 9.09 1.13 13.05
CA GLY A 27 9.67 -0.21 13.21
C GLY A 27 8.66 -1.29 13.64
N CYS A 28 7.40 -0.92 13.87
CA CYS A 28 6.43 -1.73 14.55
C CYS A 28 5.90 -2.87 13.69
N LEU A 29 5.86 -2.71 12.35
CA LEU A 29 5.21 -3.63 11.40
C LEU A 29 3.90 -4.20 11.97
N SER A 30 3.20 -3.38 12.78
CA SER A 30 2.07 -3.83 13.58
C SER A 30 0.98 -4.21 12.61
N MET A 31 0.55 -5.46 12.68
CA MET A 31 -0.52 -5.97 11.84
C MET A 31 -1.84 -5.22 12.10
N LYS A 32 -1.98 -4.53 13.24
CA LYS A 32 -3.18 -3.77 13.61
C LYS A 32 -3.14 -2.29 13.20
N ASP A 33 -1.96 -1.65 13.24
CA ASP A 33 -1.88 -0.18 13.20
C ASP A 33 -1.14 0.39 11.98
N CYS A 34 -0.57 -0.46 11.12
CA CYS A 34 0.19 -0.01 9.96
C CYS A 34 -0.73 0.48 8.82
N PRO A 35 -0.69 1.77 8.43
CA PRO A 35 -1.52 2.31 7.35
C PRO A 35 -1.17 1.74 5.97
N LEU A 36 0.05 1.20 5.79
CA LEU A 36 0.47 0.50 4.57
C LEU A 36 -0.06 -0.93 4.46
N ARG A 37 -0.77 -1.43 5.47
CA ARG A 37 -1.43 -2.72 5.35
C ARG A 37 -2.45 -2.64 4.22
N ASN A 38 -2.65 -3.74 3.51
CA ASN A 38 -3.81 -3.96 2.65
C ASN A 38 -4.94 -4.59 3.47
N PRO A 39 -5.77 -3.85 4.24
CA PRO A 39 -6.82 -4.43 5.07
C PRO A 39 -7.91 -5.12 4.26
N LYS A 40 -8.00 -4.82 2.96
CA LYS A 40 -8.95 -5.40 2.02
C LYS A 40 -8.31 -6.48 1.14
N ASP A 41 -7.23 -7.10 1.61
CA ASP A 41 -6.64 -8.24 0.91
C ASP A 41 -7.61 -9.43 0.89
N VAL A 42 -8.39 -9.52 -0.19
CA VAL A 42 -9.36 -10.58 -0.42
C VAL A 42 -8.68 -11.91 -0.74
N LEU A 43 -7.49 -11.86 -1.36
CA LEU A 43 -6.71 -13.04 -1.74
C LEU A 43 -5.99 -13.65 -0.55
N GLY A 44 -5.65 -12.86 0.47
CA GLY A 44 -5.16 -13.36 1.75
C GLY A 44 -6.11 -14.36 2.44
N LYS A 45 -7.40 -14.39 2.06
CA LYS A 45 -8.36 -15.42 2.52
C LYS A 45 -8.11 -16.80 1.88
N ALA A 46 -7.52 -16.84 0.69
CA ALA A 46 -7.25 -18.07 -0.05
C ALA A 46 -5.96 -18.77 0.43
N GLY A 47 -5.08 -18.06 1.13
CA GLY A 47 -3.86 -18.61 1.70
C GLY A 47 -2.74 -17.58 1.74
N ALA A 48 -1.63 -17.95 2.37
CA ALA A 48 -0.41 -17.15 2.32
C ALA A 48 0.34 -17.40 0.99
N GLY A 49 0.92 -16.35 0.43
CA GLY A 49 1.74 -16.44 -0.78
C GLY A 49 1.00 -16.11 -2.08
N PRO A 50 1.64 -16.32 -3.24
CA PRO A 50 1.06 -16.02 -4.55
C PRO A 50 -0.18 -16.86 -4.83
N ILE A 51 -1.25 -16.21 -5.32
CA ILE A 51 -2.48 -16.86 -5.76
C ILE A 51 -2.56 -16.76 -7.29
N LEU A 52 -2.76 -17.89 -7.97
CA LEU A 52 -3.02 -17.92 -9.41
C LEU A 52 -4.44 -17.38 -9.66
N LEU A 53 -4.57 -16.39 -10.53
CA LEU A 53 -5.86 -15.84 -10.97
C LEU A 53 -6.19 -16.44 -12.35
N ASP A 54 -7.45 -16.83 -12.55
CA ASP A 54 -7.97 -17.33 -13.83
C ASP A 54 -8.05 -16.23 -14.91
#